data_AF-A0A5K1ADR9-F1
#
_entry.id   AF-A0A5K1ADR9-F1
#
_cell.length_a   1.000
_cell.length_b   1.000
_cell.length_c   1.000
_cell.angle_alpha   90.00
_cell.angle_beta   90.00
_cell.angle_gamma   90.00
#
_symmetry.space_group_name_H-M   'P 1'
#
loop_
_entity.id
_entity.type
_entity.pdbx_description
1 polymer ?
#
loop_
_entity_poly.entity_id
_entity_poly.type
_entity_poly.pdbx_seq_one_letter_code
_entity_poly.pdbx_strand_id
1 'polypeptide(L)'
;FTNLNCVVTSDPRNLEFLLKAKFWSFPKGEYFRNCLHDLLGDGIFNADDEPWQMQRKTASLEFHSGKFRKLTASTVGNLVYQRLLPVLDAYAENGAPLDLQ
;
A
#
# COMPACT_ATOMS: atom_id res chain seq x y z
N PHE A 1 22.30 13.16 10.19
CA PHE A 1 22.05 11.70 10.34
C PHE A 1 21.22 11.49 11.58
N THR A 2 20.01 10.96 11.45
CA THR A 2 19.17 10.62 12.60
C THR A 2 19.73 9.35 13.26
N ASN A 3 20.04 9.40 14.56
CA ASN A 3 20.45 8.24 15.35
C ASN A 3 19.24 7.31 15.57
N LEU A 4 18.81 6.61 14.53
CA LEU A 4 17.78 5.57 14.61
C LEU A 4 18.45 4.28 15.11
N ASN A 5 18.19 3.93 16.36
CA ASN A 5 18.50 2.59 16.86
C ASN A 5 17.40 1.64 16.39
N CYS A 6 17.71 0.82 15.38
CA CYS A 6 16.75 0.02 14.64
C CYS A 6 17.22 -1.45 14.59
N VAL A 7 16.29 -2.38 14.75
CA VAL A 7 16.51 -3.81 14.52
C VAL A 7 15.81 -4.19 13.22
N VAL A 8 16.58 -4.77 12.29
CA VAL A 8 16.06 -5.25 11.00
C VAL A 8 16.04 -6.77 10.99
N THR A 9 14.93 -7.37 10.59
CA THR A 9 14.77 -8.82 10.52
C THR A 9 14.00 -9.25 9.27
N SER A 10 14.44 -10.34 8.64
CA SER A 10 13.73 -11.04 7.58
C SER A 10 13.35 -12.47 7.97
N ASP A 11 13.62 -12.89 9.21
CA ASP A 11 13.25 -14.22 9.71
C ASP A 11 11.72 -14.35 9.78
N PRO A 12 11.11 -15.35 9.10
CA PRO A 12 9.66 -15.55 9.12
C PRO A 12 9.06 -15.70 10.51
N ARG A 13 9.80 -16.26 11.47
CA ARG A 13 9.36 -16.44 12.87
C ARG A 13 9.21 -15.09 13.56
N ASN A 14 10.17 -14.19 13.33
CA ASN A 14 10.08 -12.83 13.84
C ASN A 14 8.94 -12.07 13.15
N LEU A 15 8.74 -12.25 11.84
CA LEU A 15 7.63 -11.63 11.12
C LEU A 15 6.26 -12.11 11.64
N GLU A 16 6.09 -13.41 11.87
CA GLU A 16 4.86 -13.93 12.49
C GLU A 16 4.66 -13.38 13.90
N PHE A 17 5.74 -13.30 14.68
CA PHE A 17 5.68 -12.75 16.03
C PHE A 17 5.24 -11.28 16.01
N LEU A 18 5.86 -10.45 15.17
CA LEU A 18 5.58 -9.02 15.05
C LEU A 18 4.20 -8.73 14.44
N LEU A 19 3.85 -9.40 13.35
CA LEU A 19 2.68 -9.06 12.53
C LEU A 19 1.39 -9.80 12.92
N LYS A 20 1.50 -10.82 13.77
CA LYS A 20 0.35 -11.67 14.14
C LYS A 20 0.30 -11.99 15.63
N ALA A 21 1.35 -12.58 16.22
CA ALA A 21 1.28 -13.08 17.59
C ALA A 21 1.30 -11.96 18.65
N LYS A 22 2.08 -10.90 18.41
CA LYS A 22 2.27 -9.76 19.31
C LYS A 22 2.05 -8.42 18.61
N PHE A 23 1.15 -8.37 17.64
CA PHE A 23 0.86 -7.19 16.83
C PHE A 23 0.69 -5.89 17.64
N TRP A 24 -0.11 -5.92 18.72
CA TRP A 24 -0.36 -4.76 19.58
C TRP A 24 0.88 -4.23 20.32
N SER A 25 1.94 -5.03 20.43
CA SER A 25 3.20 -4.62 21.06
C SER A 25 4.13 -3.89 20.10
N PHE A 26 3.80 -3.81 18.80
CA PHE A 26 4.63 -3.21 17.77
C PHE A 26 3.83 -2.21 16.93
N PRO A 27 3.40 -1.07 17.52
CA PRO A 27 2.84 0.03 16.74
C PRO A 27 3.89 0.61 15.79
N LYS A 28 3.46 1.31 14.74
CA LYS A 28 4.39 2.03 13.84
C LYS A 28 5.15 3.11 14.61
N GLY A 29 4.47 3.74 15.56
CA GLY A 29 5.07 4.69 16.49
C GLY A 29 5.21 6.09 15.89
N GLU A 30 5.57 7.04 16.75
CA GLU A 30 5.57 8.47 16.44
C GLU A 30 6.48 8.84 15.27
N TYR A 31 7.63 8.18 15.13
CA TYR A 31 8.56 8.46 14.04
C TYR A 31 7.90 8.27 12.67
N PHE A 32 7.30 7.09 12.44
CA PHE A 32 6.60 6.81 11.18
C PHE A 32 5.38 7.71 11.01
N ARG A 33 4.59 7.89 12.08
CA ARG A 33 3.41 8.74 12.07
C ARG A 33 3.73 10.16 11.62
N ASN A 34 4.75 10.77 12.20
CA ASN A 34 5.16 12.14 11.91
C ASN A 34 5.78 12.26 10.52
N CYS A 35 6.64 11.32 10.12
CA CYS A 35 7.28 11.33 8.81
C CYS A 35 6.28 11.24 7.65
N LEU A 36 5.15 10.55 7.84
CA LEU A 36 4.15 10.33 6.80
C LEU A 36 2.87 11.16 7.00
N HIS A 37 2.80 11.96 8.06
CA HIS A 37 1.59 12.69 8.43
C HIS A 37 1.11 13.62 7.32
N ASP A 38 2.00 14.39 6.69
CA ASP A 38 1.61 15.36 5.67
C ASP A 38 1.05 14.70 4.40
N LEU A 39 1.45 13.46 4.11
CA LEU A 39 1.00 12.70 2.94
C LEU A 39 -0.24 11.83 3.25
N LEU A 40 -0.25 11.15 4.40
CA LEU A 40 -1.21 10.09 4.72
C LEU A 40 -2.18 10.46 5.85
N GLY A 41 -1.97 11.60 6.52
CA GLY A 41 -2.74 12.05 7.68
C GLY A 41 -2.82 10.96 8.74
N ASP A 42 -3.99 10.82 9.37
CA ASP A 42 -4.33 9.71 10.28
C ASP A 42 -5.03 8.54 9.56
N GLY A 43 -4.78 8.37 8.26
CA GLY A 43 -5.36 7.30 7.46
C GLY A 43 -4.84 5.91 7.83
N ILE A 44 -5.41 4.88 7.20
CA ILE A 44 -5.20 3.46 7.58
C ILE A 44 -3.74 3.00 7.55
N PHE A 45 -2.90 3.65 6.77
CA PHE A 45 -1.47 3.35 6.69
C PHE A 45 -0.66 4.01 7.81
N ASN A 46 -1.17 5.08 8.41
CA ASN A 46 -0.49 5.88 9.44
C ASN A 46 -1.10 5.72 10.84
N ALA A 47 -2.37 5.32 10.94
CA ALA A 47 -3.03 5.03 12.21
C ALA A 47 -2.37 3.85 12.94
N ASP A 48 -2.38 3.88 14.28
CA ASP A 48 -2.04 2.75 15.15
C ASP A 48 -3.27 2.33 15.97
N ASP A 49 -3.17 1.19 16.67
CA ASP A 49 -4.15 0.69 17.64
C ASP A 49 -5.61 0.63 17.15
N GLU A 50 -6.55 1.09 17.99
CA GLU A 50 -7.99 1.05 17.73
C GLU A 50 -8.41 1.86 16.50
N PRO A 51 -7.91 3.10 16.25
CA PRO A 51 -8.16 3.81 14.99
C PRO A 51 -7.80 2.98 13.76
N TRP A 52 -6.63 2.31 13.78
CA TRP A 52 -6.22 1.44 12.70
C TRP A 52 -7.17 0.25 12.52
N GLN A 53 -7.59 -0.41 13.61
CA GLN A 53 -8.52 -1.54 13.55
C GLN A 53 -9.85 -1.15 12.89
N MET A 54 -10.42 -0.03 13.31
CA MET A 54 -11.70 0.46 12.79
C MET A 54 -11.60 0.75 11.30
N GLN A 55 -10.58 1.50 10.89
CA GLN A 55 -10.35 1.83 9.49
C GLN A 55 -10.07 0.58 8.64
N ARG A 56 -9.27 -0.37 9.16
CA ARG A 56 -8.96 -1.64 8.49
C ARG A 56 -10.18 -2.51 8.30
N LYS A 57 -11.06 -2.59 9.30
CA LYS A 57 -12.32 -3.32 9.19
C LYS A 57 -13.20 -2.72 8.09
N THR A 58 -13.40 -1.41 8.10
CA THR A 58 -14.22 -0.71 7.10
C THR A 58 -13.64 -0.87 5.69
N ALA A 59 -12.35 -0.60 5.51
CA ALA A 59 -11.67 -0.77 4.23
C ALA A 59 -11.81 -2.21 3.74
N SER A 60 -11.54 -3.21 4.59
CA SER A 60 -11.65 -4.62 4.22
C SER A 60 -13.04 -4.97 3.70
N LEU A 61 -14.11 -4.47 4.32
CA LEU A 61 -15.48 -4.72 3.86
C LEU A 61 -15.72 -4.14 2.46
N GLU A 62 -15.34 -2.88 2.24
CA GLU A 62 -15.51 -2.22 0.95
C GLU A 62 -14.71 -2.90 -0.18
N PHE A 63 -13.45 -3.25 0.08
CA PHE A 63 -12.58 -3.94 -0.89
C PHE A 63 -13.10 -5.33 -1.29
N HIS A 64 -13.80 -6.03 -0.39
CA HIS A 64 -14.41 -7.33 -0.70
C HIS A 64 -15.81 -7.19 -1.32
N SER A 65 -16.39 -5.99 -1.36
CA SER A 65 -17.71 -5.77 -1.95
C SER A 65 -17.69 -6.10 -3.45
N GLY A 66 -18.73 -6.81 -3.90
CA GLY A 66 -18.86 -7.17 -5.31
C GLY A 66 -18.96 -5.93 -6.23
N LYS A 67 -19.51 -4.82 -5.71
CA LYS A 67 -19.60 -3.55 -6.42
C LYS A 67 -18.22 -2.94 -6.65
N PHE A 68 -17.41 -2.81 -5.60
CA PHE A 68 -16.07 -2.25 -5.70
C PHE A 68 -15.20 -3.09 -6.63
N ARG A 69 -15.20 -4.42 -6.47
CA ARG A 69 -14.43 -5.34 -7.33
C ARG A 69 -14.77 -5.20 -8.81
N LYS A 70 -16.07 -5.10 -9.14
CA LYS A 70 -16.53 -4.90 -10.53
C LYS A 70 -16.06 -3.55 -11.08
N LEU A 71 -16.19 -2.49 -10.29
CA LEU A 71 -15.74 -1.15 -10.66
C LEU A 71 -14.23 -1.13 -10.89
N THR A 72 -13.44 -1.67 -9.98
CA THR A 72 -11.98 -1.74 -10.11
C THR A 72 -11.58 -2.50 -11.38
N ALA A 73 -12.17 -3.66 -11.63
CA ALA A 73 -11.85 -4.46 -12.81
C ALA A 73 -12.17 -3.71 -14.12
N SER A 74 -13.32 -3.03 -14.20
CA SER A 74 -13.69 -2.26 -15.40
C SER A 74 -12.81 -1.02 -15.56
N THR A 75 -12.54 -0.28 -14.49
CA THR A 75 -11.69 0.92 -14.53
C THR A 75 -10.25 0.56 -14.91
N VAL A 76 -9.65 -0.47 -14.30
CA VAL A 76 -8.29 -0.91 -14.64
C VAL A 76 -8.23 -1.40 -16.08
N GLY A 77 -9.21 -2.21 -16.52
CA GLY A 77 -9.29 -2.64 -17.91
C GLY A 77 -9.33 -1.45 -18.87
N ASN A 78 -10.21 -0.47 -18.62
CA ASN A 78 -10.31 0.73 -19.46
C ASN A 78 -8.99 1.52 -19.48
N LEU A 79 -8.33 1.72 -18.35
CA LEU A 79 -7.04 2.42 -18.29
C LEU A 79 -5.96 1.67 -19.09
N VAL A 80 -5.92 0.34 -19.00
CA VAL A 80 -4.97 -0.47 -19.77
C VAL A 80 -5.22 -0.30 -21.26
N TYR A 81 -6.44 -0.57 -21.73
CA TYR A 81 -6.74 -0.57 -23.17
C TYR A 81 -6.74 0.82 -23.80
N GLN A 82 -7.15 1.85 -23.06
CA GLN A 82 -7.31 3.20 -23.62
C GLN A 82 -6.12 4.12 -23.34
N ARG A 83 -5.24 3.81 -22.38
CA ARG A 83 -4.11 4.68 -22.00
C ARG A 83 -2.78 3.96 -22.12
N LEU A 84 -2.61 2.81 -21.45
CA LEU A 84 -1.32 2.13 -21.41
C LEU A 84 -0.95 1.51 -22.77
N LEU A 85 -1.81 0.69 -23.35
CA LEU A 85 -1.52 0.00 -24.62
C LEU A 85 -1.20 0.97 -25.76
N PRO A 86 -1.96 2.07 -25.97
CA PRO A 86 -1.61 3.03 -27.02
C PRO A 86 -0.21 3.65 -26.86
N VAL A 87 0.23 3.89 -25.62
CA VAL A 87 1.60 4.40 -25.37
C VAL A 87 2.62 3.32 -25.72
N LEU A 88 2.39 2.07 -25.30
CA LEU A 88 3.29 0.96 -25.60
C LEU A 88 3.40 0.70 -27.11
N ASP A 89 2.27 0.70 -27.82
CA ASP A 89 2.20 0.48 -29.27
C ASP A 89 2.99 1.58 -30.02
N ALA A 90 2.83 2.84 -29.63
CA ALA A 90 3.57 3.94 -30.24
C ALA A 90 5.09 3.81 -30.08
N TYR A 91 5.57 3.36 -28.92
CA TYR A 91 7.01 3.13 -28.71
C TYR A 91 7.50 1.89 -29.47
N ALA A 92 6.68 0.84 -29.53
CA ALA A 92 6.99 -0.38 -30.27
C ALA A 92 7.11 -0.11 -31.78
N GLU A 93 6.19 0.65 -32.37
CA GLU A 93 6.22 1.03 -33.79
C GLU A 93 7.44 1.86 -34.16
N ASN A 94 7.88 2.74 -33.24
CA ASN A 94 9.03 3.61 -33.46
C ASN A 94 10.37 2.97 -33.07
N GLY A 95 10.35 1.73 -32.55
CA GLY A 95 11.55 1.06 -32.01
C GLY A 95 12.23 1.85 -30.88
N ALA A 96 11.47 2.67 -30.15
CA ALA A 96 11.99 3.57 -29.15
C ALA A 96 12.06 2.89 -27.76
N PRO A 97 13.12 3.11 -26.97
CA PRO A 97 13.19 2.61 -25.61
C PRO A 97 12.15 3.33 -24.74
N LEU A 98 11.50 2.58 -23.85
CA LEU A 98 10.56 3.09 -22.85
C LEU A 98 10.98 2.63 -21.46
N ASP A 99 10.97 3.55 -20.51
CA ASP A 99 11.12 3.24 -19.09
C ASP A 99 9.76 2.84 -18.49
N LEU A 100 9.72 1.70 -17.81
CA LEU A 100 8.52 1.14 -17.19
C LEU A 100 8.49 1.31 -15.66
N GLN A 101 9.52 1.92 -15.07
CA GLN A 101 9.62 2.19 -13.65
C GLN A 101 8.82 3.43 -13.23
#